data_AF-U6M887-F1
#
_entry.id   AF-U6M887-F1
#
_cell.length_a   1.000
_cell.length_b   1.000
_cell.length_c   1.000
_cell.angle_alpha   90.00
_cell.angle_beta   90.00
_cell.angle_gamma   90.00
#
_symmetry.space_group_name_H-M   'P 1'
#
loop_
_entity.id
_entity.type
_entity.pdbx_description
1 polymer ?
#
loop_
_entity_poly.entity_id
_entity_poly.type
_entity_poly.pdbx_seq_one_letter_code
_entity_poly.pdbx_strand_id
1 'polypeptide(L)'
;MVSDLRRTFVSWLRHTEAELKRERNDLVRRKREFEEEKKKVWALFQQDKEAEYNKIKEERRAAHAELQQQLKQLEIERNDARGKLQKEKQKFIQEQENARRKQVLERERFRQEVLAFESLNQRVMDATIAAEMVIDINVGGVIYESSRETLIQQKKSLLSSILSGKFPVPRDKQGRIFFDRDAELFRIILNFLRQPNTPPQPRDSAESDALCAEAAFYGLNFFSSPLVFALGGNDGKKHLDTIEYYNYKQQRWIYCPPMQTERAYASAAAIHNKIYLCGGQNINYKALCDVEVYDALLGSWFSCQPLSIPRRNACASSLNKRVFIIGGFNGESILSSVEGLDTRMKNWIHLAPLNSPRSSAMCCAHGDSLVVLGGTTGERLRTVEVYDERMDKWETLPASMIEVRSAGSAVSGNNHLYVLGGIDSEHRIINSIEGLDPDGFGEGERERVVTGGQDGEVLNSVCFYDPEGDQWSTGPPMLSPRYGHCLVVTNL
;
A
#
# COMPACT_ATOMS: atom_id res chain seq x y z
N MET A 1 -69.01 -78.59 87.30
CA MET A 1 -67.69 -78.27 86.72
C MET A 1 -67.74 -77.61 85.33
N VAL A 2 -68.77 -77.82 84.48
CA VAL A 2 -68.86 -77.18 83.14
C VAL A 2 -69.55 -75.79 83.15
N SER A 3 -70.37 -75.48 84.16
CA SER A 3 -71.09 -74.19 84.26
C SER A 3 -70.25 -73.00 84.75
N ASP A 4 -69.25 -73.24 85.60
CA ASP A 4 -68.41 -72.18 86.18
C ASP A 4 -67.33 -71.68 85.22
N LEU A 5 -66.72 -72.56 84.41
CA LEU A 5 -65.76 -72.16 83.39
C LEU A 5 -66.38 -71.30 82.28
N ARG A 6 -67.64 -71.53 81.94
CA ARG A 6 -68.35 -70.78 80.89
C ARG A 6 -68.71 -69.36 81.34
N ARG A 7 -69.02 -69.17 82.63
CA ARG A 7 -69.27 -67.85 83.22
C ARG A 7 -67.99 -67.03 83.36
N THR A 8 -66.89 -67.64 83.80
CA THR A 8 -65.59 -66.96 83.90
C THR A 8 -65.02 -66.62 82.52
N PHE A 9 -65.15 -67.50 81.52
CA PHE A 9 -64.72 -67.21 80.14
C PHE A 9 -65.53 -66.10 79.47
N VAL A 10 -66.86 -66.06 79.66
CA VAL A 10 -67.71 -64.97 79.14
C VAL A 10 -67.46 -63.65 79.88
N SER A 11 -67.19 -63.70 81.18
CA SER A 11 -66.79 -62.51 81.95
C SER A 11 -65.43 -61.97 81.51
N TRP A 12 -64.47 -62.88 81.25
CA TRP A 12 -63.16 -62.51 80.70
C TRP A 12 -63.30 -61.92 79.31
N LEU A 13 -64.03 -62.56 78.38
CA LEU A 13 -64.30 -62.03 77.03
C LEU A 13 -64.93 -60.63 77.05
N ARG A 14 -65.89 -60.38 77.95
CA ARG A 14 -66.49 -59.04 78.10
C ARG A 14 -65.52 -58.02 78.67
N HIS A 15 -64.64 -58.42 79.60
CA HIS A 15 -63.57 -57.56 80.12
C HIS A 15 -62.55 -57.22 79.03
N THR A 16 -62.08 -58.22 78.28
CA THR A 16 -61.12 -58.06 77.19
C THR A 16 -61.72 -57.25 76.03
N GLU A 17 -63.00 -57.44 75.70
CA GLU A 17 -63.71 -56.61 74.71
C GLU A 17 -63.85 -55.15 75.18
N ALA A 18 -64.09 -54.93 76.48
CA ALA A 18 -64.14 -53.59 77.07
C ALA A 18 -62.76 -52.92 77.13
N GLU A 19 -61.68 -53.68 77.38
CA GLU A 19 -60.29 -53.21 77.29
C GLU A 19 -59.91 -52.85 75.85
N LEU A 20 -60.18 -53.73 74.88
CA LEU A 20 -59.90 -53.45 73.46
C LEU A 20 -60.70 -52.25 72.94
N LYS A 21 -61.95 -52.06 73.39
CA LYS A 21 -62.73 -50.84 73.07
C LYS A 21 -62.11 -49.59 73.70
N ARG A 22 -61.58 -49.67 74.93
CA ARG A 22 -60.87 -48.56 75.58
C ARG A 22 -59.57 -48.25 74.84
N GLU A 23 -58.73 -49.24 74.56
CA GLU A 23 -57.49 -49.06 73.78
C GLU A 23 -57.76 -48.48 72.40
N ARG A 24 -58.78 -48.98 71.69
CA ARG A 24 -59.17 -48.42 70.39
C ARG A 24 -59.57 -46.96 70.51
N ASN A 25 -60.36 -46.60 71.53
CA ASN A 25 -60.79 -45.22 71.73
C ASN A 25 -59.61 -44.31 72.12
N ASP A 26 -58.66 -44.80 72.92
CA ASP A 26 -57.42 -44.09 73.26
C ASP A 26 -56.51 -43.92 72.03
N LEU A 27 -56.38 -44.93 71.17
CA LEU A 27 -55.63 -44.83 69.92
C LEU A 27 -56.26 -43.82 68.95
N VAL A 28 -57.60 -43.79 68.85
CA VAL A 28 -58.31 -42.79 68.03
C VAL A 28 -58.11 -41.38 68.58
N ARG A 29 -58.11 -41.22 69.92
CA ARG A 29 -57.82 -39.95 70.57
C ARG A 29 -56.37 -39.50 70.30
N ARG A 30 -55.39 -40.37 70.52
CA ARG A 30 -53.96 -40.08 70.24
C ARG A 30 -53.71 -39.78 68.77
N LYS A 31 -54.40 -40.47 67.85
CA LYS A 31 -54.32 -40.18 66.40
C LYS A 31 -54.84 -38.76 66.09
N ARG A 32 -55.95 -38.34 66.69
CA ARG A 32 -56.47 -36.96 66.53
C ARG A 32 -55.51 -35.93 67.13
N GLU A 33 -55.00 -36.17 68.33
CA GLU A 33 -54.02 -35.29 68.98
C GLU A 33 -52.75 -35.15 68.11
N PHE A 34 -52.24 -36.26 67.55
CA PHE A 34 -51.11 -36.24 66.62
C PHE A 34 -51.42 -35.51 65.30
N GLU A 35 -52.61 -35.68 64.73
CA GLU A 35 -53.02 -34.96 63.52
C GLU A 35 -53.16 -33.44 63.76
N GLU A 36 -53.65 -33.03 64.93
CA GLU A 36 -53.69 -31.61 65.33
C GLU A 36 -52.31 -31.04 65.57
N GLU A 37 -51.43 -31.77 66.25
CA GLU A 37 -50.05 -31.36 66.49
C GLU A 37 -49.26 -31.26 65.18
N LYS A 38 -49.42 -32.24 64.27
CA LYS A 38 -48.86 -32.19 62.92
C LYS A 38 -49.34 -30.96 62.14
N LYS A 39 -50.63 -30.61 62.24
CA LYS A 39 -51.17 -29.38 61.61
C LYS A 39 -50.55 -28.12 62.20
N LYS A 40 -50.37 -28.04 63.51
CA LYS A 40 -49.74 -26.90 64.19
C LYS A 40 -48.28 -26.74 63.76
N VAL A 41 -47.50 -27.82 63.78
CA VAL A 41 -46.09 -27.82 63.36
C VAL A 41 -45.97 -27.44 61.88
N TRP A 42 -46.85 -27.95 61.02
CA TRP A 42 -46.84 -27.59 59.60
C TRP A 42 -47.19 -26.11 59.37
N ALA A 43 -48.15 -25.55 60.12
CA ALA A 43 -48.49 -24.14 60.04
C ALA A 43 -47.33 -23.23 60.49
N LEU A 44 -46.67 -23.56 61.60
CA LEU A 44 -45.45 -22.88 62.06
C LEU A 44 -44.34 -22.94 61.00
N PHE A 45 -44.09 -24.11 60.41
CA PHE A 45 -43.09 -24.26 59.36
C PHE A 45 -43.40 -23.41 58.12
N GLN A 46 -44.66 -23.30 57.70
CA GLN A 46 -45.03 -22.40 56.59
C GLN A 46 -44.81 -20.94 56.95
N GLN A 47 -45.14 -20.54 58.18
CA GLN A 47 -44.93 -19.17 58.64
C GLN A 47 -43.45 -18.80 58.69
N ASP A 48 -42.60 -19.69 59.21
CA ASP A 48 -41.15 -19.50 59.25
C ASP A 48 -40.56 -19.44 57.83
N LYS A 49 -41.02 -20.31 56.93
CA LYS A 49 -40.63 -20.31 55.52
C LYS A 49 -41.02 -19.00 54.82
N GLU A 50 -42.22 -18.48 55.06
CA GLU A 50 -42.66 -17.20 54.50
C GLU A 50 -41.87 -16.03 55.08
N ALA A 51 -41.57 -16.05 56.38
CA ALA A 51 -40.75 -15.03 57.02
C ALA A 51 -39.31 -15.02 56.46
N GLU A 52 -38.69 -16.19 56.30
CA GLU A 52 -37.35 -16.34 55.73
C GLU A 52 -37.32 -15.94 54.25
N TYR A 53 -38.34 -16.31 53.47
CA TYR A 53 -38.48 -15.88 52.08
C TYR A 53 -38.60 -14.36 51.95
N ASN A 54 -39.40 -13.71 52.80
CA ASN A 54 -39.54 -12.26 52.82
C ASN A 54 -38.23 -11.57 53.23
N LYS A 55 -37.52 -12.11 54.23
CA LYS A 55 -36.20 -11.61 54.63
C LYS A 55 -35.19 -11.65 53.47
N ILE A 56 -35.06 -12.79 52.80
CA ILE A 56 -34.16 -12.95 51.64
C ILE A 56 -34.56 -12.00 50.50
N LYS A 57 -35.86 -11.79 50.28
CA LYS A 57 -36.37 -10.87 49.25
C LYS A 57 -36.01 -9.42 49.56
N GLU A 58 -36.09 -9.00 50.82
CA GLU A 58 -35.67 -7.66 51.25
C GLU A 58 -34.17 -7.46 51.17
N GLU A 59 -33.36 -8.44 51.60
CA GLU A 59 -31.90 -8.41 51.47
C GLU A 59 -31.47 -8.31 50.01
N ARG A 60 -32.11 -9.06 49.09
CA ARG A 60 -31.86 -8.95 47.65
C ARG A 60 -32.24 -7.59 47.08
N ARG A 61 -33.34 -6.98 47.54
CA ARG A 61 -33.72 -5.63 47.11
C ARG A 61 -32.72 -4.58 47.59
N ALA A 62 -32.26 -4.68 48.84
CA ALA A 62 -31.26 -3.78 49.39
C ALA A 62 -29.93 -3.89 48.63
N ALA A 63 -29.44 -5.12 48.41
CA ALA A 63 -28.22 -5.35 47.63
C ALA A 63 -28.33 -4.84 46.19
N HIS A 64 -29.49 -4.99 45.55
CA HIS A 64 -29.72 -4.47 44.20
C HIS A 64 -29.73 -2.95 44.17
N ALA A 65 -30.34 -2.29 45.17
CA ALA A 65 -30.34 -0.84 45.27
C ALA A 65 -28.92 -0.28 45.50
N GLU A 66 -28.12 -0.93 46.34
CA GLU A 66 -26.73 -0.56 46.58
C GLU A 66 -25.87 -0.70 45.32
N LEU A 67 -26.01 -1.81 44.59
CA LEU A 67 -25.30 -2.04 43.33
C LEU A 67 -25.67 -0.99 42.27
N GLN A 68 -26.95 -0.62 42.18
CA GLN A 68 -27.41 0.44 41.27
C GLN A 68 -26.79 1.80 41.63
N GLN A 69 -26.66 2.10 42.92
CA GLN A 69 -26.02 3.34 43.37
C GLN A 69 -24.51 3.35 43.03
N GLN A 70 -23.81 2.23 43.22
CA GLN A 70 -22.40 2.09 42.84
C GLN A 70 -22.19 2.21 41.32
N LEU A 71 -23.05 1.58 40.51
CA LEU A 71 -22.99 1.69 39.04
C LEU A 71 -23.18 3.14 38.59
N LYS A 72 -24.15 3.86 39.18
CA LYS A 72 -24.38 5.26 38.87
C LYS A 72 -23.17 6.14 39.22
N GLN A 73 -22.51 5.87 40.34
CA GLN A 73 -21.28 6.57 40.73
C GLN A 73 -20.14 6.30 39.75
N LEU A 74 -19.92 5.05 39.36
CA LEU A 74 -18.91 4.66 38.37
C LEU A 74 -19.17 5.28 36.99
N GLU A 75 -20.44 5.40 36.58
CA GLU A 75 -20.79 6.06 35.32
C GLU A 75 -20.45 7.56 35.33
N ILE A 76 -20.69 8.24 36.45
CA ILE A 76 -20.33 9.65 36.62
C ILE A 76 -18.80 9.80 36.53
N GLU A 77 -18.05 9.00 37.28
CA GLU A 77 -16.58 9.03 37.27
C GLU A 77 -15.99 8.73 35.90
N ARG A 78 -16.55 7.74 35.19
CA ARG A 78 -16.17 7.41 33.80
C ARG A 78 -16.42 8.58 32.85
N ASN A 79 -17.59 9.22 32.96
CA ASN A 79 -17.95 10.32 32.08
C ASN A 79 -17.08 11.57 32.35
N ASP A 80 -16.77 11.85 33.62
CA ASP A 80 -15.84 12.91 34.00
C ASP A 80 -14.42 12.64 33.53
N ALA A 81 -13.92 11.41 33.68
CA ALA A 81 -12.60 11.01 33.17
C ALA A 81 -12.53 11.12 31.66
N ARG A 82 -13.58 10.68 30.94
CA ARG A 82 -13.69 10.82 29.49
C ARG A 82 -13.72 12.29 29.07
N GLY A 83 -14.44 13.14 29.80
CA GLY A 83 -14.48 14.58 29.56
C GLY A 83 -13.12 15.26 29.75
N LYS A 84 -12.36 14.86 30.76
CA LYS A 84 -10.98 15.34 30.99
C LYS A 84 -10.04 14.91 29.88
N LEU A 85 -10.06 13.62 29.51
CA LEU A 85 -9.24 13.06 28.44
C LEU A 85 -9.54 13.75 27.09
N GLN A 86 -10.81 14.04 26.81
CA GLN A 86 -11.20 14.70 25.57
C GLN A 86 -10.72 16.16 25.50
N LYS A 87 -10.74 16.88 26.63
CA LYS A 87 -10.17 18.24 26.73
C LYS A 87 -8.64 18.23 26.55
N GLU A 88 -7.94 17.27 27.16
CA GLU A 88 -6.48 17.12 26.98
C GLU A 88 -6.13 16.75 25.54
N LYS A 89 -6.85 15.81 24.92
CA LYS A 89 -6.69 15.46 23.51
C LYS A 89 -6.87 16.69 22.62
N GLN A 90 -7.87 17.53 22.88
CA GLN A 90 -8.14 18.70 22.07
C GLN A 90 -7.07 19.80 22.25
N LYS A 91 -6.51 19.95 23.46
CA LYS A 91 -5.32 20.80 23.67
C LYS A 91 -4.11 20.28 22.92
N PHE A 92 -3.85 18.98 22.98
CA PHE A 92 -2.72 18.36 22.29
C PHE A 92 -2.80 18.52 20.77
N ILE A 93 -3.99 18.33 20.19
CA ILE A 93 -4.25 18.59 18.76
C ILE A 93 -3.95 20.05 18.42
N GLN A 94 -4.42 21.00 19.23
CA GLN A 94 -4.17 22.42 18.99
C GLN A 94 -2.68 22.79 19.09
N GLU A 95 -1.96 22.21 20.05
CA GLU A 95 -0.51 22.38 20.18
C GLU A 95 0.24 21.79 18.99
N GLN A 96 -0.16 20.61 18.52
CA GLN A 96 0.41 19.97 17.34
C GLN A 96 0.18 20.81 16.07
N GLU A 97 -1.02 21.35 15.87
CA GLU A 97 -1.31 22.26 14.75
C GLU A 97 -0.46 23.54 14.83
N ASN A 98 -0.30 24.12 16.01
CA ASN A 98 0.51 25.32 16.21
C ASN A 98 2.01 25.06 15.97
N ALA A 99 2.51 23.90 16.41
CA ALA A 99 3.88 23.47 16.13
C ALA A 99 4.12 23.25 14.63
N ARG A 100 3.18 22.59 13.95
CA ARG A 100 3.21 22.41 12.49
C ARG A 100 3.22 23.76 11.76
N ARG A 101 2.34 24.70 12.13
CA ARG A 101 2.31 26.05 11.53
C ARG A 101 3.64 26.78 11.71
N LYS A 102 4.28 26.68 12.89
CA LYS A 102 5.60 27.27 13.13
C LYS A 102 6.67 26.64 12.23
N GLN A 103 6.70 25.32 12.12
CA GLN A 103 7.65 24.63 11.23
C GLN A 103 7.46 25.03 9.77
N VAL A 104 6.22 25.15 9.29
CA VAL A 104 5.94 25.59 7.91
C VAL A 104 6.44 27.02 7.68
N LEU A 105 6.16 27.95 8.60
CA LEU A 105 6.62 29.33 8.49
C LEU A 105 8.15 29.44 8.54
N GLU A 106 8.81 28.63 9.38
CA GLU A 106 10.26 28.60 9.52
C GLU A 106 10.93 27.97 8.28
N ARG A 107 10.35 26.90 7.73
CA ARG A 107 10.77 26.28 6.45
C ARG A 107 10.65 27.28 5.30
N GLU A 108 9.54 28.03 5.22
CA GLU A 108 9.35 29.04 4.19
C GLU A 108 10.32 30.22 4.35
N ARG A 109 10.61 30.63 5.59
CA ARG A 109 11.65 31.63 5.86
C ARG A 109 13.04 31.15 5.41
N PHE A 110 13.43 29.94 5.78
CA PHE A 110 14.71 29.36 5.32
C PHE A 110 14.75 29.23 3.80
N ARG A 111 13.63 28.85 3.18
CA ARG A 111 13.52 28.80 1.71
C ARG A 111 13.75 30.18 1.09
N GLN A 112 13.15 31.23 1.64
CA GLN A 112 13.37 32.59 1.16
C GLN A 112 14.81 33.07 1.39
N GLU A 113 15.43 32.74 2.53
CA GLU A 113 16.83 33.05 2.80
C GLU A 113 17.77 32.32 1.83
N VAL A 114 17.50 31.04 1.54
CA VAL A 114 18.25 30.26 0.53
C VAL A 114 18.06 30.85 -0.86
N LEU A 115 16.82 31.19 -1.26
CA LEU A 115 16.56 31.81 -2.56
C LEU A 115 17.23 33.18 -2.69
N ALA A 116 17.25 33.98 -1.62
CA ALA A 116 17.94 35.26 -1.58
C ALA A 116 19.46 35.08 -1.66
N PHE A 117 20.02 34.11 -0.93
CA PHE A 117 21.43 33.75 -1.00
C PHE A 117 21.81 33.23 -2.39
N GLU A 118 21.00 32.35 -2.98
CA GLU A 118 21.18 31.88 -4.35
C GLU A 118 21.09 33.01 -5.34
N SER A 119 20.15 33.95 -5.19
CA SER A 119 20.06 35.14 -6.05
C SER A 119 21.28 36.05 -5.90
N LEU A 120 21.80 36.23 -4.69
CA LEU A 120 23.02 37.00 -4.45
C LEU A 120 24.26 36.30 -5.02
N ASN A 121 24.36 34.98 -4.84
CA ASN A 121 25.42 34.16 -5.43
C ASN A 121 25.33 34.14 -6.96
N GLN A 122 24.11 34.12 -7.51
CA GLN A 122 23.84 34.30 -8.93
C GLN A 122 24.37 35.67 -9.37
N ARG A 123 24.04 36.76 -8.68
CA ARG A 123 24.54 38.12 -9.01
C ARG A 123 26.06 38.24 -8.90
N VAL A 124 26.70 37.58 -7.93
CA VAL A 124 28.16 37.54 -7.79
C VAL A 124 28.77 36.70 -8.91
N MET A 125 28.16 35.58 -9.28
CA MET A 125 28.52 34.83 -10.48
C MET A 125 28.31 35.69 -11.73
N ASP A 126 27.20 36.41 -11.87
CA ASP A 126 26.87 37.28 -13.02
C ASP A 126 27.87 38.44 -13.15
N ALA A 127 28.33 38.99 -12.03
CA ALA A 127 29.41 39.99 -11.98
C ALA A 127 30.79 39.39 -12.33
N THR A 128 31.00 38.09 -12.07
CA THR A 128 32.21 37.35 -12.48
C THR A 128 32.11 36.88 -13.94
N ILE A 129 30.89 36.63 -14.44
CA ILE A 129 30.50 36.22 -15.80
C ILE A 129 30.77 37.32 -16.83
N ALA A 130 30.85 38.59 -16.41
CA ALA A 130 31.25 39.69 -17.28
C ALA A 130 32.67 39.53 -17.87
N ALA A 131 33.50 38.59 -17.39
CA ALA A 131 34.84 38.35 -17.89
C ALA A 131 35.01 37.13 -18.82
N GLU A 132 34.12 36.12 -18.81
CA GLU A 132 34.24 34.92 -19.65
C GLU A 132 32.85 34.46 -20.17
N MET A 133 32.35 35.12 -21.22
CA MET A 133 31.02 34.84 -21.80
C MET A 133 30.95 33.56 -22.66
N VAL A 134 32.10 33.05 -23.12
CA VAL A 134 32.19 31.88 -24.02
C VAL A 134 33.16 30.89 -23.42
N ILE A 135 32.73 29.63 -23.37
CA ILE A 135 33.52 28.50 -22.88
C ILE A 135 33.74 27.55 -24.04
N ASP A 136 35.01 27.23 -24.26
CA ASP A 136 35.43 26.20 -25.19
C ASP A 136 35.58 24.88 -24.44
N ILE A 137 34.83 23.88 -24.88
CA ILE A 137 34.90 22.51 -24.36
C ILE A 137 35.36 21.59 -25.49
N ASN A 138 36.39 20.81 -25.22
CA ASN A 138 36.87 19.76 -26.10
C ASN A 138 36.21 18.43 -25.72
N VAL A 139 35.35 17.88 -26.57
CA VAL A 139 34.71 16.58 -26.39
C VAL A 139 35.16 15.65 -27.51
N GLY A 140 35.87 14.58 -27.16
CA GLY A 140 36.36 13.59 -28.12
C GLY A 140 37.30 14.17 -29.20
N GLY A 141 37.96 15.30 -28.93
CA GLY A 141 38.80 16.02 -29.88
C GLY A 141 38.08 17.13 -30.67
N VAL A 142 36.76 17.24 -30.55
CA VAL A 142 35.95 18.28 -31.20
C VAL A 142 35.72 19.44 -30.23
N ILE A 143 35.93 20.67 -30.71
CA ILE A 143 35.77 21.87 -29.90
C ILE A 143 34.35 22.40 -30.05
N TYR A 144 33.68 22.61 -28.93
CA TYR A 144 32.37 23.21 -28.83
C TYR A 144 32.47 24.53 -28.09
N GLU A 145 32.07 25.61 -28.75
CA GLU A 145 31.94 26.93 -28.15
C GLU A 145 30.50 27.12 -27.67
N SER A 146 30.32 27.46 -26.40
CA SER A 146 28.99 27.72 -25.82
C SER A 146 29.07 28.69 -24.66
N SER A 147 27.94 29.30 -24.28
CA SER A 147 27.92 30.15 -23.09
C SER A 147 27.89 29.29 -21.83
N ARG A 148 28.41 29.87 -20.73
CA ARG A 148 28.31 29.26 -19.40
C ARG A 148 26.86 28.98 -19.02
N GLU A 149 25.96 29.93 -19.30
CA GLU A 149 24.52 29.84 -18.97
C GLU A 149 23.87 28.59 -19.57
N THR A 150 24.15 28.28 -20.83
CA THR A 150 23.65 27.06 -21.50
C THR A 150 24.09 25.80 -20.78
N LEU A 151 25.36 25.73 -20.34
CA LEU A 151 25.96 24.53 -19.77
C LEU A 151 25.56 24.30 -18.30
N ILE A 152 25.22 25.36 -17.56
CA ILE A 152 24.85 25.29 -16.14
C ILE A 152 23.33 25.26 -15.89
N GLN A 153 22.52 25.26 -16.94
CA GLN A 153 21.05 25.37 -16.84
C GLN A 153 20.44 24.34 -15.88
N GLN A 154 20.97 23.11 -15.88
CA GLN A 154 20.59 22.08 -14.92
C GLN A 154 21.58 22.09 -13.74
N LYS A 155 21.22 22.74 -12.63
CA LYS A 155 22.10 22.99 -11.47
C LYS A 155 22.75 21.73 -10.85
N LYS A 156 22.12 20.55 -11.01
CA LYS A 156 22.61 19.27 -10.45
C LYS A 156 23.44 18.45 -11.45
N SER A 157 23.72 18.99 -12.64
CA SER A 157 24.46 18.29 -13.68
C SER A 157 25.97 18.26 -13.41
N LEU A 158 26.66 17.33 -14.06
CA LEU A 158 28.12 17.27 -14.08
C LEU A 158 28.72 18.54 -14.70
N LEU A 159 28.11 19.05 -15.77
CA LEU A 159 28.54 20.27 -16.46
C LEU A 159 28.49 21.49 -15.51
N SER A 160 27.40 21.63 -14.75
CA SER A 160 27.26 22.70 -13.75
C SER A 160 28.31 22.57 -12.62
N SER A 161 28.55 21.33 -12.17
CA SER A 161 29.54 21.05 -11.12
C SER A 161 30.97 21.36 -11.56
N ILE A 162 31.32 21.00 -12.79
CA ILE A 162 32.64 21.26 -13.38
C ILE A 162 32.88 22.76 -13.58
N LEU A 163 31.87 23.48 -14.07
CA LEU A 163 31.92 24.94 -14.27
C LEU A 163 31.74 25.77 -12.99
N SER A 164 31.54 25.11 -11.85
CA SER A 164 31.52 25.77 -10.54
C SER A 164 32.93 26.10 -10.00
N GLY A 165 33.97 25.51 -10.60
CA GLY A 165 35.36 25.66 -10.15
C GLY A 165 35.71 24.91 -8.85
N LYS A 166 34.76 24.16 -8.27
CA LYS A 166 34.97 23.42 -7.00
C LYS A 166 35.75 22.13 -7.17
N PHE A 167 35.84 21.59 -8.39
CA PHE A 167 36.45 20.29 -8.67
C PHE A 167 37.55 20.43 -9.72
N PRO A 168 38.65 19.66 -9.61
CA PRO A 168 39.66 19.61 -10.66
C PRO A 168 39.05 19.01 -11.93
N VAL A 169 39.30 19.66 -13.07
CA VAL A 169 38.73 19.30 -14.36
C VAL A 169 39.87 18.91 -15.31
N PRO A 170 39.76 17.77 -16.02
CA PRO A 170 40.71 17.43 -17.09
C PRO A 170 40.76 18.54 -18.13
N ARG A 171 41.98 18.89 -18.55
CA ARG A 171 42.21 19.91 -19.59
C ARG A 171 43.06 19.35 -20.72
N ASP A 172 42.81 19.84 -21.93
CA ASP A 172 43.64 19.53 -23.08
C ASP A 172 44.95 20.34 -23.09
N LYS A 173 45.77 20.15 -24.13
CA LYS A 173 47.05 20.85 -24.29
C LYS A 173 46.91 22.37 -24.41
N GLN A 174 45.72 22.86 -24.75
CA GLN A 174 45.38 24.28 -24.87
C GLN A 174 44.71 24.83 -23.61
N GLY A 175 44.57 24.01 -22.56
CA GLY A 175 43.95 24.42 -21.29
C GLY A 175 42.42 24.43 -21.33
N ARG A 176 41.77 23.92 -22.37
CA ARG A 176 40.30 23.83 -22.45
C ARG A 176 39.80 22.63 -21.67
N ILE A 177 38.56 22.67 -21.21
CA ILE A 177 37.92 21.53 -20.54
C ILE A 177 37.87 20.35 -21.52
N PHE A 178 38.29 19.17 -21.08
CA PHE A 178 38.34 17.98 -21.92
C PHE A 178 37.45 16.85 -21.40
N PHE A 179 36.63 16.30 -22.29
CA PHE A 179 35.87 15.07 -22.07
C PHE A 179 36.24 14.04 -23.14
N ASP A 180 36.69 12.87 -22.72
CA ASP A 180 36.93 11.73 -23.62
C ASP A 180 35.61 10.96 -23.84
N ARG A 181 34.69 11.59 -24.59
CA ARG A 181 33.32 11.13 -24.85
C ARG A 181 32.95 11.31 -26.32
N ASP A 182 31.79 10.80 -26.70
CA ASP A 182 31.28 10.90 -28.08
C ASP A 182 30.89 12.35 -28.40
N ALA A 183 31.60 12.94 -29.36
CA ALA A 183 31.38 14.31 -29.80
C ALA A 183 29.98 14.51 -30.44
N GLU A 184 29.50 13.54 -31.20
CA GLU A 184 28.22 13.67 -31.92
C GLU A 184 27.03 13.60 -30.96
N LEU A 185 27.08 12.71 -29.95
CA LEU A 185 26.07 12.70 -28.88
C LEU A 185 26.10 14.00 -28.08
N PHE A 186 27.31 14.51 -27.76
CA PHE A 186 27.44 15.79 -27.08
C PHE A 186 26.90 16.95 -27.92
N ARG A 187 27.08 16.93 -29.25
CA ARG A 187 26.51 17.94 -30.16
C ARG A 187 24.98 17.98 -30.03
N ILE A 188 24.33 16.81 -29.97
CA ILE A 188 22.87 16.71 -29.80
C ILE A 188 22.46 17.25 -28.42
N ILE A 189 23.14 16.84 -27.35
CA ILE A 189 22.90 17.33 -25.99
C ILE A 189 23.07 18.85 -25.90
N LEU A 190 24.13 19.39 -26.49
CA LEU A 190 24.40 20.82 -26.49
C LEU A 190 23.32 21.61 -27.21
N ASN A 191 22.82 21.10 -28.34
CA ASN A 191 21.70 21.72 -29.05
C ASN A 191 20.40 21.68 -28.22
N PHE A 192 20.17 20.59 -27.48
CA PHE A 192 19.08 20.53 -26.51
C PHE A 192 19.25 21.57 -25.40
N LEU A 193 20.45 21.72 -24.81
CA LEU A 193 20.70 22.73 -23.78
C LEU A 193 20.50 24.16 -24.31
N ARG A 194 20.78 24.41 -25.59
CA ARG A 194 20.49 25.69 -26.26
C ARG A 194 18.97 25.90 -26.44
N GLN A 195 18.19 24.84 -26.59
CA GLN A 195 16.74 24.88 -26.84
C GLN A 195 15.99 23.79 -26.04
N PRO A 196 15.87 23.92 -24.71
CA PRO A 196 15.40 22.85 -23.82
C PRO A 196 13.93 22.48 -23.99
N ASN A 197 13.15 23.26 -24.75
CA ASN A 197 11.76 22.94 -25.06
C ASN A 197 11.61 21.95 -26.22
N THR A 198 12.70 21.60 -26.89
CA THR A 198 12.72 20.68 -28.02
C THR A 198 13.61 19.49 -27.66
N PRO A 199 13.04 18.43 -27.06
CA PRO A 199 13.79 17.20 -26.78
C PRO A 199 14.41 16.64 -28.06
N PRO A 200 15.58 15.99 -27.95
CA PRO A 200 16.20 15.33 -29.10
C PRO A 200 15.28 14.28 -29.73
N GLN A 201 15.33 14.17 -31.06
CA GLN A 201 14.67 13.11 -31.80
C GLN A 201 15.74 12.17 -32.36
N PRO A 202 15.99 11.02 -31.72
CA PRO A 202 16.93 10.03 -32.24
C PRO A 202 16.41 9.42 -33.54
N ARG A 203 17.32 9.01 -34.42
CA ARG A 203 17.02 8.40 -35.72
C ARG A 203 16.55 6.96 -35.59
N ASP A 204 17.05 6.26 -34.58
CA ASP A 204 16.75 4.86 -34.29
C ASP A 204 16.90 4.56 -32.79
N SER A 205 16.55 3.34 -32.39
CA SER A 205 16.60 2.94 -30.98
C SER A 205 18.03 2.85 -30.43
N ALA A 206 19.05 2.64 -31.27
CA ALA A 206 20.44 2.57 -30.80
C ALA A 206 20.98 3.96 -30.46
N GLU A 207 20.68 4.96 -31.29
CA GLU A 207 20.98 6.37 -30.99
C GLU A 207 20.18 6.85 -29.77
N SER A 208 18.92 6.42 -29.61
CA SER A 208 18.10 6.70 -28.42
C SER A 208 18.77 6.18 -27.14
N ASP A 209 19.19 4.91 -27.13
CA ASP A 209 19.89 4.29 -26.00
C ASP A 209 21.20 5.01 -25.68
N ALA A 210 22.01 5.31 -26.70
CA ALA A 210 23.29 5.99 -26.56
C ALA A 210 23.12 7.41 -26.01
N LEU A 211 22.12 8.15 -26.50
CA LEU A 211 21.85 9.52 -26.09
C LEU A 211 21.35 9.59 -24.64
N CYS A 212 20.49 8.66 -24.22
CA CYS A 212 20.08 8.56 -22.82
C CYS A 212 21.24 8.18 -21.89
N ALA A 213 22.12 7.27 -22.33
CA ALA A 213 23.33 6.93 -21.58
C ALA A 213 24.28 8.12 -21.44
N GLU A 214 24.44 8.92 -22.50
CA GLU A 214 25.29 10.11 -22.51
C GLU A 214 24.68 11.24 -21.64
N ALA A 215 23.37 11.46 -21.73
CA ALA A 215 22.67 12.41 -20.86
C ALA A 215 22.80 12.02 -19.37
N ALA A 216 22.67 10.72 -19.06
CA ALA A 216 22.87 10.20 -17.71
C ALA A 216 24.30 10.44 -17.21
N PHE A 217 25.33 10.30 -18.07
CA PHE A 217 26.72 10.63 -17.73
C PHE A 217 26.87 12.10 -17.34
N TYR A 218 26.23 13.01 -18.07
CA TYR A 218 26.25 14.45 -17.75
C TYR A 218 25.29 14.83 -16.61
N GLY A 219 24.47 13.91 -16.10
CA GLY A 219 23.44 14.19 -15.10
C GLY A 219 22.36 15.15 -15.63
N LEU A 220 21.97 14.97 -16.89
CA LEU A 220 20.98 15.77 -17.59
C LEU A 220 19.69 15.00 -17.80
N ASN A 221 18.55 15.69 -17.70
CA ASN A 221 17.24 15.20 -18.11
C ASN A 221 16.74 15.97 -19.33
N PHE A 222 16.18 15.29 -20.31
CA PHE A 222 15.54 15.91 -21.48
C PHE A 222 14.19 16.55 -21.14
N PHE A 223 13.53 16.08 -20.07
CA PHE A 223 12.26 16.61 -19.60
C PHE A 223 12.39 17.17 -18.18
N SER A 224 11.71 18.28 -17.92
CA SER A 224 11.70 18.93 -16.60
C SER A 224 10.88 18.19 -15.55
N SER A 225 10.08 17.20 -15.97
CA SER A 225 9.13 16.46 -15.15
C SER A 225 9.14 15.00 -15.59
N PRO A 226 8.86 14.05 -14.70
CA PRO A 226 8.71 12.65 -15.07
C PRO A 226 7.65 12.50 -16.16
N LEU A 227 7.79 11.48 -17.00
CA LEU A 227 6.75 11.11 -17.96
C LEU A 227 5.94 9.96 -17.39
N VAL A 228 4.63 10.17 -17.28
CA VAL A 228 3.68 9.18 -16.76
C VAL A 228 2.85 8.63 -17.91
N PHE A 229 2.83 7.31 -18.07
CA PHE A 229 2.15 6.60 -19.15
C PHE A 229 1.09 5.63 -18.61
N ALA A 230 -0.08 5.64 -19.23
CA ALA A 230 -1.13 4.63 -19.05
C ALA A 230 -1.19 3.74 -20.30
N LEU A 231 -0.98 2.42 -20.12
CA LEU A 231 -0.75 1.46 -21.20
C LEU A 231 -1.85 0.39 -21.23
N GLY A 232 -2.55 0.26 -22.36
CA GLY A 232 -3.52 -0.81 -22.59
C GLY A 232 -4.69 -0.82 -21.61
N GLY A 233 -5.15 -2.00 -21.21
CA GLY A 233 -6.29 -2.20 -20.31
C GLY A 233 -7.55 -2.63 -21.04
N ASN A 234 -8.70 -2.45 -20.40
CA ASN A 234 -10.01 -2.77 -20.93
C ASN A 234 -11.00 -1.64 -20.60
N ASP A 235 -11.78 -1.21 -21.58
CA ASP A 235 -12.75 -0.11 -21.46
C ASP A 235 -14.16 -0.56 -21.04
N GLY A 236 -14.31 -1.83 -20.66
CA GLY A 236 -15.58 -2.49 -20.38
C GLY A 236 -16.21 -3.17 -21.60
N LYS A 237 -15.69 -2.94 -22.81
CA LYS A 237 -16.18 -3.53 -24.06
C LYS A 237 -15.09 -4.32 -24.78
N LYS A 238 -13.88 -3.79 -24.85
CA LYS A 238 -12.74 -4.40 -25.55
C LYS A 238 -11.43 -4.19 -24.79
N HIS A 239 -10.45 -5.01 -25.16
CA HIS A 239 -9.06 -4.78 -24.77
C HIS A 239 -8.51 -3.58 -25.56
N LEU A 240 -7.57 -2.86 -24.96
CA LEU A 240 -7.01 -1.64 -25.53
C LEU A 240 -5.56 -1.87 -25.95
N ASP A 241 -5.19 -1.29 -27.08
CA ASP A 241 -3.82 -1.08 -27.58
C ASP A 241 -3.35 0.38 -27.36
N THR A 242 -4.23 1.24 -26.88
CA THR A 242 -3.96 2.67 -26.76
C THR A 242 -3.08 2.98 -25.55
N ILE A 243 -2.19 3.96 -25.75
CA ILE A 243 -1.35 4.53 -24.72
C ILE A 243 -1.65 6.01 -24.59
N GLU A 244 -1.67 6.49 -23.37
CA GLU A 244 -1.81 7.90 -23.06
C GLU A 244 -0.66 8.31 -22.15
N TYR A 245 -0.10 9.51 -22.35
CA TYR A 245 0.85 10.10 -21.41
C TYR A 245 0.30 11.38 -20.80
N TYR A 246 0.70 11.66 -19.58
CA TYR A 246 0.30 12.87 -18.87
C TYR A 246 1.23 14.04 -19.19
N ASN A 247 0.69 15.09 -19.80
CA ASN A 247 1.43 16.30 -20.12
C ASN A 247 1.28 17.33 -18.99
N TYR A 248 2.33 17.50 -18.17
CA TYR A 248 2.35 18.45 -17.06
C TYR A 248 2.15 19.92 -17.48
N LYS A 249 2.65 20.32 -18.66
CA LYS A 249 2.51 21.71 -19.14
C LYS A 249 1.06 22.03 -19.54
N GLN A 250 0.37 21.05 -20.13
CA GLN A 250 -1.01 21.21 -20.62
C GLN A 250 -2.06 20.70 -19.63
N GLN A 251 -1.64 20.06 -18.53
CA GLN A 251 -2.52 19.49 -17.51
C GLN A 251 -3.57 18.55 -18.12
N ARG A 252 -3.15 17.70 -19.06
CA ARG A 252 -4.05 16.74 -19.74
C ARG A 252 -3.31 15.51 -20.23
N TRP A 253 -4.08 14.45 -20.46
CA TRP A 253 -3.60 13.24 -21.13
C TRP A 253 -3.58 13.43 -22.64
N ILE A 254 -2.61 12.80 -23.30
CA ILE A 254 -2.39 12.87 -24.75
C ILE A 254 -2.10 11.45 -25.24
N TYR A 255 -2.74 11.06 -26.35
CA TYR A 255 -2.47 9.77 -26.98
C TYR A 255 -1.03 9.68 -27.50
N CYS A 256 -0.40 8.52 -27.30
CA CYS A 256 0.83 8.10 -27.94
C CYS A 256 0.53 7.10 -29.07
N PRO A 257 1.52 6.78 -29.92
CA PRO A 257 1.41 5.66 -30.85
C PRO A 257 0.98 4.36 -30.13
N PRO A 258 -0.05 3.66 -30.64
CA PRO A 258 -0.57 2.45 -30.01
C PRO A 258 0.45 1.31 -30.05
N MET A 259 0.35 0.37 -29.12
CA MET A 259 1.07 -0.91 -29.21
C MET A 259 0.47 -1.81 -30.29
N GLN A 260 1.17 -2.86 -30.69
CA GLN A 260 0.69 -3.75 -31.75
C GLN A 260 -0.41 -4.69 -31.27
N THR A 261 -0.32 -5.13 -30.01
CA THR A 261 -1.26 -6.12 -29.45
C THR A 261 -2.09 -5.50 -28.35
N GLU A 262 -3.41 -5.43 -28.55
CA GLU A 262 -4.36 -5.08 -27.49
C GLU A 262 -4.25 -6.06 -26.31
N ARG A 263 -4.19 -5.53 -25.09
CA ARG A 263 -4.02 -6.35 -23.88
C ARG A 263 -4.49 -5.64 -22.61
N ALA A 264 -5.05 -6.42 -21.70
CA ALA A 264 -5.31 -6.02 -20.31
C ALA A 264 -4.55 -6.97 -19.36
N TYR A 265 -4.38 -6.54 -18.11
CA TYR A 265 -3.66 -7.30 -17.07
C TYR A 265 -2.24 -7.71 -17.46
N ALA A 266 -1.63 -6.90 -18.34
CA ALA A 266 -0.22 -6.97 -18.66
C ALA A 266 0.61 -6.47 -17.48
N SER A 267 1.93 -6.64 -17.58
CA SER A 267 2.87 -6.20 -16.56
C SER A 267 3.89 -5.28 -17.22
N ALA A 268 4.12 -4.09 -16.65
CA ALA A 268 5.00 -3.11 -17.24
C ALA A 268 6.09 -2.61 -16.27
N ALA A 269 7.31 -2.46 -16.78
CA ALA A 269 8.42 -1.85 -16.05
C ALA A 269 9.19 -0.88 -16.95
N ALA A 270 9.65 0.24 -16.38
CA ALA A 270 10.53 1.18 -17.07
C ALA A 270 11.99 0.99 -16.64
N ILE A 271 12.89 1.02 -17.62
CA ILE A 271 14.34 1.12 -17.42
C ILE A 271 14.88 2.14 -18.41
N HIS A 272 15.53 3.18 -17.88
CA HIS A 272 15.95 4.34 -18.66
C HIS A 272 14.76 4.90 -19.49
N ASN A 273 14.93 5.07 -20.80
CA ASN A 273 13.92 5.54 -21.75
C ASN A 273 12.93 4.47 -22.23
N LYS A 274 13.10 3.21 -21.81
CA LYS A 274 12.34 2.08 -22.35
C LYS A 274 11.32 1.55 -21.36
N ILE A 275 10.10 1.33 -21.86
CA ILE A 275 9.02 0.71 -21.13
C ILE A 275 8.78 -0.68 -21.71
N TYR A 276 8.98 -1.71 -20.91
CA TYR A 276 8.77 -3.10 -21.28
C TYR A 276 7.37 -3.51 -20.83
N LEU A 277 6.51 -3.84 -21.79
CA LEU A 277 5.15 -4.32 -21.55
C LEU A 277 5.10 -5.82 -21.87
N CYS A 278 4.85 -6.63 -20.86
CA CYS A 278 5.02 -8.07 -20.92
C CYS A 278 3.69 -8.79 -20.64
N GLY A 279 3.39 -9.80 -21.46
CA GLY A 279 2.23 -10.67 -21.26
C GLY A 279 0.90 -9.92 -21.28
N GLY A 280 -0.03 -10.32 -20.42
CA GLY A 280 -1.42 -9.86 -20.39
C GLY A 280 -2.37 -10.88 -21.00
N GLN A 281 -3.60 -10.44 -21.27
CA GLN A 281 -4.62 -11.23 -21.95
C GLN A 281 -5.36 -10.38 -22.97
N ASN A 282 -5.99 -11.04 -23.93
CA ASN A 282 -6.95 -10.44 -24.83
C ASN A 282 -8.09 -11.42 -25.17
N ILE A 283 -8.94 -11.06 -26.13
CA ILE A 283 -10.09 -11.89 -26.50
C ILE A 283 -9.69 -13.26 -27.05
N ASN A 284 -8.51 -13.36 -27.69
CA ASN A 284 -8.03 -14.57 -28.35
C ASN A 284 -7.21 -15.45 -27.42
N TYR A 285 -6.52 -14.87 -26.43
CA TYR A 285 -5.57 -15.57 -25.57
C TYR A 285 -5.79 -15.29 -24.09
N LYS A 286 -5.93 -16.36 -23.30
CA LYS A 286 -6.08 -16.30 -21.83
C LYS A 286 -4.85 -15.72 -21.12
N ALA A 287 -3.67 -15.90 -21.71
CA ALA A 287 -2.39 -15.36 -21.27
C ALA A 287 -1.47 -15.20 -22.49
N LEU A 288 -0.74 -14.10 -22.56
CA LEU A 288 0.21 -13.77 -23.63
C LEU A 288 1.65 -13.98 -23.13
N CYS A 289 2.55 -14.33 -24.03
CA CYS A 289 4.00 -14.31 -23.78
C CYS A 289 4.69 -13.12 -24.48
N ASP A 290 3.99 -12.41 -25.36
CA ASP A 290 4.55 -11.32 -26.16
C ASP A 290 5.06 -10.18 -25.27
N VAL A 291 6.24 -9.68 -25.62
CA VAL A 291 6.85 -8.51 -24.99
C VAL A 291 6.99 -7.41 -26.05
N GLU A 292 6.41 -6.26 -25.75
CA GLU A 292 6.53 -5.05 -26.57
C GLU A 292 7.27 -3.98 -25.77
N VAL A 293 8.17 -3.25 -26.42
CA VAL A 293 9.01 -2.22 -25.79
C VAL A 293 8.74 -0.88 -26.43
N TYR A 294 8.34 0.09 -25.61
CA TYR A 294 8.17 1.47 -26.03
C TYR A 294 9.41 2.27 -25.71
N ASP A 295 10.03 2.86 -26.73
CA ASP A 295 11.10 3.83 -26.58
C ASP A 295 10.47 5.22 -26.44
N ALA A 296 10.47 5.78 -25.23
CA ALA A 296 9.75 7.01 -24.94
C ALA A 296 10.40 8.27 -25.54
N LEU A 297 11.70 8.22 -25.89
CA LEU A 297 12.39 9.32 -26.55
C LEU A 297 12.13 9.28 -28.07
N LEU A 298 12.16 8.08 -28.67
CA LEU A 298 11.86 7.87 -30.08
C LEU A 298 10.35 7.88 -30.40
N GLY A 299 9.51 7.60 -29.40
CA GLY A 299 8.06 7.50 -29.54
C GLY A 299 7.60 6.30 -30.38
N SER A 300 8.30 5.17 -30.30
CA SER A 300 8.03 4.00 -31.17
C SER A 300 8.06 2.69 -30.39
N TRP A 301 7.29 1.71 -30.89
CA TRP A 301 7.19 0.36 -30.35
C TRP A 301 8.08 -0.64 -31.09
N PHE A 302 8.65 -1.57 -30.34
CA PHE A 302 9.48 -2.66 -30.84
C PHE A 302 9.06 -3.98 -30.22
N SER A 303 9.16 -5.07 -30.99
CA SER A 303 9.02 -6.42 -30.44
C SER A 303 10.31 -6.82 -29.70
N CYS A 304 10.16 -7.54 -28.60
CA CYS A 304 11.27 -8.11 -27.82
C CYS A 304 11.10 -9.63 -27.71
N GLN A 305 12.13 -10.30 -27.19
CA GLN A 305 12.06 -11.73 -26.90
C GLN A 305 10.84 -12.02 -26.00
N PRO A 306 10.01 -13.02 -26.36
CA PRO A 306 8.85 -13.37 -25.57
C PRO A 306 9.26 -13.98 -24.22
N LEU A 307 8.35 -13.92 -23.26
CA LEU A 307 8.48 -14.66 -22.01
C LEU A 307 8.50 -16.16 -22.30
N SER A 308 9.25 -16.91 -21.49
CA SER A 308 9.28 -18.38 -21.58
C SER A 308 7.95 -19.01 -21.17
N ILE A 309 7.21 -18.34 -20.28
CA ILE A 309 5.87 -18.75 -19.82
C ILE A 309 4.89 -17.62 -20.14
N PRO A 310 3.76 -17.88 -20.81
CA PRO A 310 2.72 -16.87 -20.99
C PRO A 310 2.09 -16.49 -19.65
N ARG A 311 1.85 -15.20 -19.41
CA ARG A 311 1.40 -14.70 -18.10
C ARG A 311 0.40 -13.57 -18.27
N ARG A 312 -0.63 -13.54 -17.45
CA ARG A 312 -1.43 -12.35 -17.11
C ARG A 312 -1.39 -12.11 -15.61
N ASN A 313 -1.79 -10.92 -15.14
CA ASN A 313 -1.85 -10.58 -13.72
C ASN A 313 -0.51 -10.80 -12.98
N ALA A 314 0.62 -10.78 -13.69
CA ALA A 314 1.94 -10.83 -13.09
C ALA A 314 2.32 -9.44 -12.59
N CYS A 315 3.29 -9.37 -11.69
CA CYS A 315 3.88 -8.12 -11.27
C CYS A 315 5.09 -7.78 -12.15
N ALA A 316 5.38 -6.49 -12.34
CA ALA A 316 6.58 -6.05 -13.02
C ALA A 316 7.28 -4.94 -12.23
N SER A 317 8.60 -5.03 -12.13
CA SER A 317 9.42 -3.97 -11.56
C SER A 317 10.81 -3.95 -12.19
N SER A 318 11.54 -2.86 -11.97
CA SER A 318 12.93 -2.73 -12.37
C SER A 318 13.83 -2.54 -11.16
N LEU A 319 14.94 -3.30 -11.12
CA LEU A 319 15.99 -3.21 -10.11
C LEU A 319 17.33 -3.42 -10.80
N ASN A 320 18.36 -2.64 -10.43
CA ASN A 320 19.73 -2.77 -10.93
C ASN A 320 19.86 -2.97 -12.46
N LYS A 321 19.06 -2.20 -13.23
CA LYS A 321 19.02 -2.21 -14.71
C LYS A 321 18.49 -3.51 -15.34
N ARG A 322 17.72 -4.30 -14.58
CA ARG A 322 16.99 -5.50 -15.05
C ARG A 322 15.49 -5.33 -14.86
N VAL A 323 14.71 -5.89 -15.79
CA VAL A 323 13.25 -5.96 -15.68
C VAL A 323 12.89 -7.31 -15.08
N PHE A 324 12.02 -7.34 -14.08
CA PHE A 324 11.56 -8.55 -13.45
C PHE A 324 10.06 -8.72 -13.70
N ILE A 325 9.66 -9.91 -14.14
CA ILE A 325 8.26 -10.33 -14.25
C ILE A 325 8.03 -11.46 -13.26
N ILE A 326 7.12 -11.24 -12.32
CA ILE A 326 6.99 -12.03 -11.10
C ILE A 326 5.58 -12.63 -11.00
N GLY A 327 5.50 -13.95 -10.91
CA GLY A 327 4.25 -14.68 -10.71
C GLY A 327 3.26 -14.55 -11.87
N GLY A 328 1.99 -14.36 -11.54
CA GLY A 328 0.87 -14.25 -12.48
C GLY A 328 0.11 -15.57 -12.69
N PHE A 329 -0.64 -15.64 -13.79
CA PHE A 329 -1.45 -16.79 -14.18
C PHE A 329 -1.21 -17.12 -15.65
N ASN A 330 -0.94 -18.38 -15.98
CA ASN A 330 -0.59 -18.80 -17.34
C ASN A 330 -1.78 -19.27 -18.21
N GLY A 331 -3.00 -19.17 -17.69
CA GLY A 331 -4.19 -19.75 -18.33
C GLY A 331 -4.69 -21.03 -17.66
N GLU A 332 -3.84 -21.67 -16.86
CA GLU A 332 -4.12 -22.94 -16.17
C GLU A 332 -3.87 -22.87 -14.66
N SER A 333 -2.75 -22.28 -14.24
CA SER A 333 -2.31 -22.23 -12.84
C SER A 333 -1.70 -20.89 -12.44
N ILE A 334 -1.73 -20.59 -11.14
CA ILE A 334 -1.05 -19.44 -10.55
C ILE A 334 0.43 -19.78 -10.39
N LEU A 335 1.29 -18.86 -10.79
CA LEU A 335 2.73 -19.08 -10.90
C LEU A 335 3.48 -18.51 -9.71
N SER A 336 4.53 -19.21 -9.28
CA SER A 336 5.60 -18.67 -8.42
C SER A 336 6.85 -18.26 -9.21
N SER A 337 6.96 -18.68 -10.48
CA SER A 337 8.16 -18.45 -11.28
C SER A 337 8.40 -16.96 -11.54
N VAL A 338 9.69 -16.60 -11.60
CA VAL A 338 10.17 -15.25 -11.85
C VAL A 338 11.09 -15.27 -13.07
N GLU A 339 10.92 -14.29 -13.95
CA GLU A 339 11.77 -14.08 -15.12
C GLU A 339 12.42 -12.69 -15.04
N GLY A 340 13.73 -12.64 -15.22
CA GLY A 340 14.51 -11.40 -15.30
C GLY A 340 15.03 -11.16 -16.71
N LEU A 341 14.87 -9.96 -17.24
CA LEU A 341 15.47 -9.54 -18.51
C LEU A 341 16.88 -8.98 -18.25
N ASP A 342 17.88 -9.66 -18.78
CA ASP A 342 19.21 -9.05 -18.92
C ASP A 342 19.21 -8.17 -20.18
N THR A 343 19.20 -6.85 -19.98
CA THR A 343 19.11 -5.85 -21.06
C THR A 343 20.33 -5.86 -21.99
N ARG A 344 21.48 -6.37 -21.54
CA ARG A 344 22.69 -6.52 -22.36
C ARG A 344 22.63 -7.78 -23.22
N MET A 345 22.18 -8.90 -22.65
CA MET A 345 22.01 -10.16 -23.39
C MET A 345 20.73 -10.19 -24.23
N LYS A 346 19.79 -9.27 -23.97
CA LYS A 346 18.46 -9.19 -24.58
C LYS A 346 17.69 -10.50 -24.47
N ASN A 347 17.81 -11.17 -23.33
CA ASN A 347 17.18 -12.46 -23.08
C ASN A 347 16.59 -12.55 -21.66
N TRP A 348 15.50 -13.29 -21.56
CA TRP A 348 14.87 -13.63 -20.29
C TRP A 348 15.60 -14.81 -19.65
N ILE A 349 15.86 -14.70 -18.36
CA ILE A 349 16.43 -15.77 -17.53
C ILE A 349 15.47 -16.12 -16.41
N HIS A 350 15.39 -17.39 -16.06
CA HIS A 350 14.69 -17.83 -14.86
C HIS A 350 15.52 -17.47 -13.63
N LEU A 351 14.83 -16.92 -12.63
CA LEU A 351 15.38 -16.59 -11.32
C LEU A 351 14.68 -17.40 -10.25
N ALA A 352 15.12 -17.27 -8.99
CA ALA A 352 14.48 -17.95 -7.88
C ALA A 352 12.96 -17.67 -7.86
N PRO A 353 12.13 -18.73 -7.75
CA PRO A 353 10.70 -18.55 -7.67
C PRO A 353 10.30 -17.99 -6.31
N LEU A 354 9.13 -17.34 -6.26
CA LEU A 354 8.46 -16.99 -5.01
C LEU A 354 8.25 -18.24 -4.13
N ASN A 355 8.26 -18.06 -2.83
CA ASN A 355 7.93 -19.12 -1.88
C ASN A 355 6.46 -19.55 -1.97
N SER A 356 5.58 -18.61 -2.36
CA SER A 356 4.16 -18.86 -2.60
C SER A 356 3.77 -18.36 -4.01
N PRO A 357 3.00 -19.13 -4.80
CA PRO A 357 2.56 -18.68 -6.12
C PRO A 357 1.55 -17.53 -6.00
N ARG A 358 1.71 -16.46 -6.78
CA ARG A 358 0.90 -15.24 -6.64
C ARG A 358 0.41 -14.72 -7.97
N SER A 359 -0.90 -14.51 -8.10
CA SER A 359 -1.53 -13.72 -9.17
C SER A 359 -2.08 -12.42 -8.60
N SER A 360 -2.10 -11.36 -9.41
CA SER A 360 -2.63 -10.05 -9.03
C SER A 360 -2.02 -9.52 -7.73
N ALA A 361 -0.74 -9.84 -7.48
CA ALA A 361 0.02 -9.27 -6.39
C ALA A 361 0.45 -7.84 -6.74
N MET A 362 0.96 -7.13 -5.74
CA MET A 362 1.55 -5.81 -5.89
C MET A 362 3.06 -5.94 -5.75
N CYS A 363 3.84 -5.17 -6.52
CA CYS A 363 5.28 -5.15 -6.35
C CYS A 363 5.87 -3.76 -6.55
N CYS A 364 7.02 -3.51 -5.92
CA CYS A 364 7.89 -2.39 -6.28
C CYS A 364 9.33 -2.67 -5.84
N ALA A 365 10.28 -1.95 -6.45
CA ALA A 365 11.65 -1.90 -5.98
C ALA A 365 11.75 -0.95 -4.78
N HIS A 366 12.46 -1.37 -3.74
CA HIS A 366 12.67 -0.60 -2.52
C HIS A 366 14.08 -0.85 -2.00
N GLY A 367 14.89 0.22 -1.94
CA GLY A 367 16.33 0.10 -1.72
C GLY A 367 16.97 -0.78 -2.81
N ASP A 368 17.73 -1.78 -2.38
CA ASP A 368 18.42 -2.76 -3.24
C ASP A 368 17.63 -4.07 -3.42
N SER A 369 16.32 -4.08 -3.11
CA SER A 369 15.48 -5.29 -3.13
C SER A 369 14.18 -5.10 -3.90
N LEU A 370 13.60 -6.21 -4.36
CA LEU A 370 12.22 -6.24 -4.86
C LEU A 370 11.29 -6.71 -3.76
N VAL A 371 10.16 -6.04 -3.60
CA VAL A 371 9.15 -6.41 -2.61
C VAL A 371 7.87 -6.80 -3.32
N VAL A 372 7.32 -7.96 -2.98
CA VAL A 372 6.05 -8.49 -3.49
C VAL A 372 5.08 -8.63 -2.34
N LEU A 373 3.92 -7.98 -2.46
CA LEU A 373 2.92 -7.88 -1.41
C LEU A 373 1.60 -8.48 -1.89
N GLY A 374 0.94 -9.21 -1.00
CA GLY A 374 -0.41 -9.73 -1.21
C GLY A 374 -0.57 -10.60 -2.46
N GLY A 375 -1.67 -10.37 -3.19
CA GLY A 375 -2.08 -11.19 -4.34
C GLY A 375 -2.96 -12.35 -3.92
N THR A 376 -3.13 -13.33 -4.81
CA THR A 376 -3.94 -14.53 -4.55
C THR A 376 -3.23 -15.81 -4.98
N THR A 377 -3.42 -16.86 -4.18
CA THR A 377 -3.07 -18.27 -4.45
C THR A 377 -4.31 -19.11 -4.82
N GLY A 378 -5.46 -18.45 -4.98
CA GLY A 378 -6.79 -19.01 -4.79
C GLY A 378 -7.48 -18.27 -3.65
N GLU A 379 -6.78 -18.15 -2.52
CA GLU A 379 -7.10 -17.25 -1.42
C GLU A 379 -6.22 -16.00 -1.46
N ARG A 380 -6.79 -14.85 -1.08
CA ARG A 380 -6.05 -13.58 -1.04
C ARG A 380 -5.08 -13.55 0.13
N LEU A 381 -3.96 -12.84 -0.06
CA LEU A 381 -2.85 -12.83 0.87
C LEU A 381 -2.62 -11.43 1.46
N ARG A 382 -2.08 -11.39 2.69
CA ARG A 382 -1.44 -10.20 3.29
C ARG A 382 0.07 -10.32 3.42
N THR A 383 0.62 -11.50 3.13
CA THR A 383 2.05 -11.81 3.31
C THR A 383 2.91 -11.05 2.31
N VAL A 384 4.14 -10.75 2.72
CA VAL A 384 5.13 -10.00 1.94
C VAL A 384 6.36 -10.86 1.73
N GLU A 385 6.88 -10.87 0.51
CA GLU A 385 8.14 -11.52 0.14
C GLU A 385 9.12 -10.48 -0.42
N VAL A 386 10.39 -10.59 -0.01
CA VAL A 386 11.48 -9.71 -0.44
C VAL A 386 12.51 -10.54 -1.16
N TYR A 387 12.96 -10.06 -2.32
CA TYR A 387 14.00 -10.67 -3.12
C TYR A 387 15.34 -9.99 -2.88
N ASP A 388 16.34 -10.79 -2.52
CA ASP A 388 17.74 -10.39 -2.53
C ASP A 388 18.37 -10.83 -3.85
N GLU A 389 18.70 -9.86 -4.71
CA GLU A 389 19.32 -10.13 -6.01
C GLU A 389 20.74 -10.74 -5.89
N ARG A 390 21.47 -10.45 -4.81
CA ARG A 390 22.83 -10.98 -4.61
C ARG A 390 22.81 -12.46 -4.27
N MET A 391 21.78 -12.90 -3.55
CA MET A 391 21.60 -14.30 -3.16
C MET A 391 20.71 -15.09 -4.14
N ASP A 392 20.01 -14.42 -5.06
CA ASP A 392 18.95 -15.00 -5.89
C ASP A 392 17.98 -15.80 -5.03
N LYS A 393 17.36 -15.13 -4.05
CA LYS A 393 16.50 -15.78 -3.05
C LYS A 393 15.38 -14.85 -2.58
N TRP A 394 14.21 -15.45 -2.35
CA TRP A 394 13.07 -14.81 -1.72
C TRP A 394 12.98 -15.14 -0.24
N GLU A 395 12.77 -14.12 0.58
CA GLU A 395 12.54 -14.24 2.02
C GLU A 395 11.17 -13.68 2.37
N THR A 396 10.41 -14.43 3.18
CA THR A 396 9.11 -13.96 3.68
C THR A 396 9.34 -13.05 4.88
N LEU A 397 8.82 -11.82 4.81
CA LEU A 397 8.92 -10.90 5.95
C LEU A 397 7.98 -11.35 7.07
N PRO A 398 8.41 -11.26 8.35
CA PRO A 398 7.52 -11.48 9.49
C PRO A 398 6.37 -10.45 9.52
N ALA A 399 6.67 -9.21 9.13
CA ALA A 399 5.67 -8.16 9.00
C ALA A 399 4.80 -8.41 7.76
N SER A 400 3.48 -8.41 7.95
CA SER A 400 2.49 -8.54 6.89
C SER A 400 1.70 -7.24 6.75
N MET A 401 1.02 -7.07 5.61
CA MET A 401 0.02 -6.02 5.45
C MET A 401 -1.10 -6.17 6.49
N ILE A 402 -1.76 -5.07 6.83
CA ILE A 402 -2.89 -5.04 7.75
C ILE A 402 -4.08 -5.74 7.08
N GLU A 403 -4.44 -5.31 5.88
CA GLU A 403 -5.53 -5.88 5.11
C GLU A 403 -5.04 -6.94 4.12
N VAL A 404 -5.85 -7.99 3.97
CA VAL A 404 -5.66 -9.00 2.93
C VAL A 404 -6.15 -8.41 1.62
N ARG A 405 -5.28 -8.37 0.58
CA ARG A 405 -5.63 -7.72 -0.67
C ARG A 405 -4.91 -8.29 -1.90
N SER A 406 -5.60 -8.20 -3.03
CA SER A 406 -5.07 -8.43 -4.39
C SER A 406 -5.50 -7.30 -5.32
N ALA A 407 -4.89 -7.19 -6.50
CA ALA A 407 -5.25 -6.24 -7.54
C ALA A 407 -5.20 -4.76 -7.09
N GLY A 408 -4.38 -4.45 -6.09
CA GLY A 408 -4.02 -3.08 -5.74
C GLY A 408 -2.77 -2.62 -6.48
N SER A 409 -2.15 -1.55 -5.98
CA SER A 409 -0.83 -1.06 -6.44
C SER A 409 0.12 -0.91 -5.26
N ALA A 410 1.42 -1.17 -5.47
CA ALA A 410 2.45 -0.89 -4.48
C ALA A 410 3.47 0.08 -5.06
N VAL A 411 3.96 0.99 -4.22
CA VAL A 411 4.84 2.05 -4.66
C VAL A 411 5.79 2.46 -3.54
N SER A 412 7.08 2.51 -3.87
CA SER A 412 8.16 2.90 -2.96
C SER A 412 8.48 4.38 -3.09
N GLY A 413 8.79 5.06 -2.00
CA GLY A 413 9.20 6.47 -1.98
C GLY A 413 9.17 7.05 -0.58
N ASN A 414 10.00 8.06 -0.35
CA ASN A 414 10.30 8.60 1.00
C ASN A 414 10.78 7.49 1.94
N ASN A 415 11.42 6.46 1.37
CA ASN A 415 11.82 5.24 2.05
C ASN A 415 10.66 4.53 2.79
N HIS A 416 9.43 4.71 2.33
CA HIS A 416 8.27 3.97 2.80
C HIS A 416 7.68 3.21 1.62
N LEU A 417 7.08 2.06 1.91
CA LEU A 417 6.30 1.29 0.96
C LEU A 417 4.84 1.63 1.17
N TYR A 418 4.14 2.03 0.11
CA TYR A 418 2.71 2.29 0.17
C TYR A 418 1.98 1.26 -0.66
N VAL A 419 0.91 0.71 -0.10
CA VAL A 419 0.00 -0.20 -0.79
C VAL A 419 -1.37 0.46 -0.89
N LEU A 420 -1.92 0.46 -2.10
CA LEU A 420 -3.06 1.27 -2.50
C LEU A 420 -4.16 0.39 -3.04
N GLY A 421 -5.35 0.51 -2.43
CA GLY A 421 -6.58 -0.10 -2.89
C GLY A 421 -6.52 -1.62 -3.07
N GLY A 422 -7.24 -2.12 -4.07
CA GLY A 422 -7.37 -3.55 -4.36
C GLY A 422 -8.72 -4.11 -3.94
N ILE A 423 -8.77 -5.42 -3.72
CA ILE A 423 -9.98 -6.15 -3.32
C ILE A 423 -9.65 -7.14 -2.20
N ASP A 424 -10.49 -7.19 -1.17
CA ASP A 424 -10.34 -8.07 0.00
C ASP A 424 -10.94 -9.47 -0.21
N SER A 425 -10.79 -10.35 0.78
CA SER A 425 -11.31 -11.73 0.73
C SER A 425 -12.83 -11.79 0.65
N GLU A 426 -13.54 -10.79 1.18
CA GLU A 426 -15.00 -10.67 1.07
C GLU A 426 -15.46 -10.02 -0.25
N HIS A 427 -14.56 -9.83 -1.22
CA HIS A 427 -14.82 -9.21 -2.52
C HIS A 427 -15.24 -7.74 -2.46
N ARG A 428 -14.89 -7.03 -1.38
CA ARG A 428 -15.10 -5.60 -1.25
C ARG A 428 -13.91 -4.85 -1.83
N ILE A 429 -14.20 -3.79 -2.56
CA ILE A 429 -13.20 -2.91 -3.14
C ILE A 429 -12.63 -2.03 -2.03
N ILE A 430 -11.31 -2.02 -1.95
CA ILE A 430 -10.55 -1.31 -0.92
C ILE A 430 -10.18 0.07 -1.45
N ASN A 431 -10.43 1.10 -0.65
CA ASN A 431 -9.98 2.48 -0.90
C ASN A 431 -8.94 2.96 0.12
N SER A 432 -8.48 2.08 1.00
CA SER A 432 -7.45 2.37 2.00
C SER A 432 -6.05 2.40 1.38
N ILE A 433 -5.19 3.19 2.00
CA ILE A 433 -3.74 3.18 1.82
C ILE A 433 -3.10 2.58 3.07
N GLU A 434 -2.12 1.71 2.87
CA GLU A 434 -1.29 1.18 3.94
C GLU A 434 0.16 1.58 3.71
N GLY A 435 0.83 2.09 4.74
CA GLY A 435 2.27 2.27 4.78
C GLY A 435 2.93 1.08 5.47
N LEU A 436 3.97 0.52 4.86
CA LEU A 436 4.83 -0.50 5.43
C LEU A 436 6.26 0.08 5.52
N ASP A 437 6.80 0.12 6.73
CA ASP A 437 8.18 0.53 7.01
C ASP A 437 9.01 -0.74 7.26
N PRO A 438 9.64 -1.33 6.22
CA PRO A 438 10.46 -2.52 6.40
C PRO A 438 11.79 -2.24 7.13
N ASP A 439 12.25 -0.99 7.22
CA ASP A 439 13.22 -0.49 8.21
C ASP A 439 13.41 1.02 7.96
N GLY A 440 13.36 1.82 9.02
CA GLY A 440 13.36 3.29 8.95
C GLY A 440 14.65 3.87 8.35
N PHE A 441 14.55 4.44 7.16
CA PHE A 441 15.54 5.34 6.57
C PHE A 441 14.82 6.53 5.91
N GLY A 442 15.54 7.63 5.66
CA GLY A 442 14.98 8.99 5.55
C GLY A 442 14.54 9.50 4.18
N GLU A 443 14.48 10.83 4.13
CA GLU A 443 13.69 11.70 3.27
C GLU A 443 13.88 11.59 1.74
N GLY A 444 12.76 11.75 1.05
CA GLY A 444 12.65 12.15 -0.35
C GLY A 444 11.27 12.80 -0.56
N GLU A 445 11.10 13.62 -1.58
CA GLU A 445 9.82 14.29 -1.91
C GLU A 445 9.30 13.73 -3.23
N ARG A 446 8.14 13.04 -3.28
CA ARG A 446 7.36 12.77 -4.51
C ARG A 446 5.87 12.58 -4.26
N GLU A 447 5.05 13.26 -5.05
CA GLU A 447 3.62 12.95 -5.24
C GLU A 447 3.44 11.60 -5.94
N ARG A 448 2.38 10.87 -5.61
CA ARG A 448 2.06 9.56 -6.20
C ARG A 448 0.78 9.63 -7.01
N VAL A 449 0.72 8.94 -8.14
CA VAL A 449 -0.43 8.99 -9.06
C VAL A 449 -1.14 7.65 -9.08
N VAL A 450 -2.47 7.67 -8.95
CA VAL A 450 -3.37 6.54 -9.21
C VAL A 450 -4.31 6.93 -10.34
N THR A 451 -4.49 6.04 -11.32
CA THR A 451 -5.32 6.31 -12.50
C THR A 451 -6.26 5.16 -12.82
N GLY A 452 -7.49 5.47 -13.22
CA GLY A 452 -8.50 4.53 -13.70
C GLY A 452 -8.92 3.48 -12.67
N GLY A 453 -9.17 2.26 -13.14
CA GLY A 453 -9.64 1.15 -12.32
C GLY A 453 -11.14 0.88 -12.50
N GLN A 454 -11.69 0.09 -11.58
CA GLN A 454 -13.11 -0.27 -11.57
C GLN A 454 -13.61 -0.29 -10.13
N ASP A 455 -14.76 0.35 -9.89
CA ASP A 455 -15.49 0.35 -8.61
C ASP A 455 -16.93 -0.18 -8.73
N GLY A 456 -17.26 -0.73 -9.90
CA GLY A 456 -18.61 -1.02 -10.36
C GLY A 456 -18.83 -0.43 -11.75
N GLU A 457 -18.20 0.71 -12.03
CA GLU A 457 -18.07 1.32 -13.34
C GLU A 457 -16.61 1.31 -13.80
N VAL A 458 -16.36 1.56 -15.10
CA VAL A 458 -15.00 1.71 -15.62
C VAL A 458 -14.58 3.17 -15.46
N LEU A 459 -13.47 3.39 -14.74
CA LEU A 459 -13.05 4.72 -14.34
C LEU A 459 -12.01 5.32 -15.30
N ASN A 460 -12.07 6.63 -15.49
CA ASN A 460 -10.99 7.44 -16.06
C ASN A 460 -10.42 8.46 -15.08
N SER A 461 -10.86 8.42 -13.81
CA SER A 461 -10.41 9.33 -12.77
C SER A 461 -8.92 9.18 -12.51
N VAL A 462 -8.29 10.28 -12.13
CA VAL A 462 -6.88 10.34 -11.75
C VAL A 462 -6.81 11.03 -10.41
N CYS A 463 -6.07 10.46 -9.47
CA CYS A 463 -5.85 11.03 -8.15
C CYS A 463 -4.35 11.08 -7.85
N PHE A 464 -3.90 12.16 -7.23
CA PHE A 464 -2.55 12.34 -6.72
C PHE A 464 -2.57 12.26 -5.19
N TYR A 465 -1.66 11.49 -4.61
CA TYR A 465 -1.46 11.40 -3.17
C TYR A 465 -0.19 12.15 -2.78
N ASP A 466 -0.33 13.09 -1.85
CA ASP A 466 0.77 13.78 -1.19
C ASP A 466 1.04 13.14 0.19
N PRO A 467 2.17 12.42 0.36
CA PRO A 467 2.54 11.81 1.63
C PRO A 467 2.83 12.81 2.76
N GLU A 468 3.22 14.07 2.47
CA GLU A 468 3.52 15.05 3.52
C GLU A 468 2.23 15.58 4.17
N GLY A 469 1.22 15.87 3.35
CA GLY A 469 -0.10 16.32 3.80
C GLY A 469 -1.06 15.19 4.19
N ASP A 470 -0.75 13.94 3.83
CA ASP A 470 -1.68 12.81 3.83
C ASP A 470 -3.00 13.18 3.13
N GLN A 471 -2.88 13.80 1.96
CA GLN A 471 -4.01 14.31 1.18
C GLN A 471 -4.07 13.70 -0.21
N TRP A 472 -5.29 13.51 -0.68
CA TRP A 472 -5.58 13.17 -2.07
C TRP A 472 -6.07 14.41 -2.82
N SER A 473 -5.57 14.62 -4.03
CA SER A 473 -6.07 15.63 -4.95
C SER A 473 -6.48 15.00 -6.27
N THR A 474 -7.48 15.57 -6.93
CA THR A 474 -7.99 15.06 -8.20
C THR A 474 -7.19 15.65 -9.36
N GLY A 475 -6.72 14.77 -10.24
CA GLY A 475 -6.06 15.10 -11.48
C GLY A 475 -7.01 15.19 -12.68
N PRO A 476 -6.50 15.62 -13.84
CA PRO A 476 -7.26 15.57 -15.08
C PRO A 476 -7.52 14.11 -15.48
N PRO A 477 -8.76 13.80 -15.91
CA PRO A 477 -9.14 12.44 -16.25
C PRO A 477 -8.39 11.95 -17.50
N MET A 478 -8.16 10.63 -17.57
CA MET A 478 -7.68 9.97 -18.77
C MET A 478 -8.69 10.15 -19.92
N LEU A 479 -8.20 10.13 -21.16
CA LEU A 479 -9.02 10.28 -22.37
C LEU A 479 -9.98 9.11 -22.53
N SER A 480 -9.57 7.91 -22.13
CA SER A 480 -10.41 6.71 -22.15
C SER A 480 -10.51 6.06 -20.77
N PRO A 481 -11.74 5.76 -20.29
CA PRO A 481 -11.94 4.92 -19.12
C PRO A 481 -11.35 3.53 -19.33
N ARG A 482 -10.60 3.05 -18.34
CA ARG A 482 -9.89 1.76 -18.44
C ARG A 482 -9.58 1.15 -17.07
N TYR A 483 -9.61 -0.17 -17.01
CA TYR A 483 -9.08 -0.98 -15.91
C TYR A 483 -8.10 -2.04 -16.43
N GLY A 484 -7.28 -2.60 -15.53
CA GLY A 484 -6.26 -3.59 -15.91
C GLY A 484 -5.17 -3.03 -16.84
N HIS A 485 -5.07 -1.70 -16.95
CA HIS A 485 -3.96 -1.02 -17.62
C HIS A 485 -2.75 -0.95 -16.70
N CYS A 486 -1.57 -0.70 -17.29
CA CYS A 486 -0.37 -0.41 -16.51
C CYS A 486 -0.16 1.10 -16.41
N LEU A 487 0.27 1.56 -15.23
CA LEU A 487 0.75 2.92 -15.02
C LEU A 487 2.26 2.88 -14.82
N VAL A 488 3.02 3.55 -15.66
CA VAL A 488 4.49 3.54 -15.63
C VAL A 488 5.03 4.96 -15.62
N VAL A 489 6.08 5.17 -14.84
CA VAL A 489 6.80 6.44 -14.78
C VAL A 489 8.22 6.25 -15.29
N THR A 490 8.66 7.12 -16.20
CA THR A 490 10.06 7.21 -16.64
C THR A 490 10.60 8.63 -16.43
N ASN A 491 11.89 8.74 -16.15
CA ASN A 491 12.60 10.02 -16.06
C ASN A 491 13.57 10.07 -17.24
N LEU A 492 13.35 11.02 -18.14
CA LEU A 492 14.09 11.17 -19.38
C LEU A 492 14.79 12.52 -19.46
#